data_AF-A0A965I9F3-F1
#
_entry.id   AF-A0A965I9F3-F1
#
_cell.length_a   1.000
_cell.length_b   1.000
_cell.length_c   1.000
_cell.angle_alpha   90.00
_cell.angle_beta   90.00
_cell.angle_gamma   90.00
#
_symmetry.space_group_name_H-M   'P 1'
#
loop_
_entity.id
_entity.type
_entity.pdbx_description
1 polymer ?
#
loop_
_entity_poly.entity_id
_entity_poly.type
_entity_poly.pdbx_seq_one_letter_code
_entity_poly.pdbx_strand_id
1 'polypeptide(L)'
;MEDFKAMAKMVIETTAKAHSLMAYCDYIAHIISGKLKTHDSESLLSVVTSPKYDVTPDGKFASTKKTIMVQDRYGKQYRITVEEA
;
A
#
# COMPACT_ATOMS: atom_id res chain seq x y z
N MET A 1 22.92 -33.49 6.53
CA MET A 1 23.17 -32.28 5.71
C MET A 1 22.00 -32.00 4.76
N GLU A 2 21.39 -33.04 4.20
CA GLU A 2 20.18 -32.96 3.38
C GLU A 2 18.94 -32.40 4.14
N ASP A 3 18.79 -32.70 5.43
CA ASP A 3 17.67 -32.21 6.25
C ASP A 3 17.66 -30.69 6.42
N PHE A 4 18.83 -30.07 6.52
CA PHE A 4 18.95 -28.60 6.61
C PHE A 4 18.54 -27.93 5.30
N LYS A 5 18.86 -28.57 4.16
CA LYS A 5 18.46 -28.11 2.84
C LYS A 5 16.95 -28.25 2.61
N ALA A 6 16.34 -29.32 3.13
CA ALA A 6 14.89 -29.52 3.10
C ALA A 6 14.15 -28.49 3.97
N MET A 7 14.66 -28.21 5.18
CA MET A 7 14.12 -27.17 6.07
C MET A 7 14.26 -25.77 5.47
N ALA A 8 15.43 -25.43 4.92
CA ALA A 8 15.64 -24.15 4.24
C ALA A 8 14.72 -23.99 3.03
N LYS A 9 14.55 -25.05 2.22
CA LYS A 9 13.62 -25.03 1.08
C LYS A 9 12.17 -24.84 1.52
N MET A 10 11.72 -25.52 2.58
CA MET A 10 10.38 -25.36 3.14
C MET A 10 10.15 -23.93 3.68
N VAL A 11 11.14 -23.33 4.34
CA VAL A 11 11.07 -21.94 4.84
C VAL A 11 11.04 -20.94 3.69
N ILE A 12 11.84 -21.15 2.64
CA ILE A 12 11.85 -20.31 1.44
C ILE A 12 10.53 -20.44 0.67
N GLU A 13 10.02 -21.66 0.48
CA GLU A 13 8.73 -21.89 -0.18
C GLU A 13 7.56 -21.31 0.62
N THR A 14 7.60 -21.38 1.96
CA THR A 14 6.55 -20.80 2.83
C THR A 14 6.60 -19.28 2.84
N THR A 15 7.79 -18.66 2.85
CA THR A 15 7.93 -17.19 2.78
C THR A 15 7.59 -16.64 1.40
N ALA A 16 7.93 -17.36 0.31
CA ALA A 16 7.52 -17.00 -1.05
C ALA A 16 6.01 -17.13 -1.27
N LYS A 17 5.35 -18.09 -0.62
CA LYS A 17 3.88 -18.26 -0.65
C LYS A 17 3.16 -17.25 0.26
N ALA A 18 3.83 -16.77 1.31
CA ALA A 18 3.38 -15.69 2.18
C ALA A 18 3.61 -14.29 1.59
N HIS A 19 4.29 -14.17 0.45
CA HIS A 19 4.02 -13.11 -0.52
C HIS A 19 2.65 -13.35 -1.18
N SER A 20 1.63 -13.49 -0.32
CA SER A 20 0.23 -13.34 -0.66
C SER A 20 0.16 -12.08 -1.51
N LEU A 21 -0.19 -12.26 -2.79
CA LEU A 21 -0.29 -11.22 -3.82
C LEU A 21 -0.47 -9.84 -3.18
N MET A 22 0.63 -9.11 -2.93
CA MET A 22 0.49 -7.68 -2.73
C MET A 22 0.05 -7.21 -4.11
N ALA A 23 -1.26 -6.98 -4.24
CA ALA A 23 -1.81 -6.37 -5.42
C ALA A 23 -0.95 -5.13 -5.68
N TYR A 24 -0.47 -4.92 -6.91
CA TYR A 24 0.51 -3.86 -7.17
C TYR A 24 -0.02 -2.49 -6.73
N CYS A 25 -1.34 -2.34 -6.63
CA CYS A 25 -2.00 -1.19 -6.03
C CYS A 25 -1.56 -0.87 -4.59
N ASP A 26 -1.27 -1.86 -3.74
CA ASP A 26 -0.75 -1.67 -2.38
C ASP A 26 0.60 -0.98 -2.41
N TYR A 27 1.51 -1.51 -3.23
CA TYR A 27 2.84 -0.97 -3.39
C TYR A 27 2.83 0.44 -4.00
N ILE A 28 2.01 0.66 -5.03
CA ILE A 28 1.84 1.98 -5.67
C ILE A 28 1.30 2.99 -4.66
N ALA A 29 0.25 2.65 -3.90
CA ALA A 29 -0.32 3.53 -2.89
C ALA A 29 0.68 3.84 -1.75
N HIS A 30 1.48 2.85 -1.36
CA HIS A 30 2.56 3.04 -0.38
C HIS A 30 3.61 4.05 -0.88
N ILE A 31 4.07 3.92 -2.13
CA ILE A 31 5.00 4.88 -2.73
C ILE A 31 4.40 6.29 -2.75
N ILE A 32 3.16 6.44 -3.23
CA ILE A 32 2.50 7.74 -3.34
C ILE A 32 2.43 8.39 -1.95
N SER A 33 1.86 7.70 -0.96
CA SER A 33 1.69 8.28 0.39
C SER A 33 3.03 8.63 1.05
N GLY A 34 4.07 7.80 0.89
CA GLY A 34 5.38 8.02 1.51
C GLY A 34 6.24 9.08 0.81
N LYS A 35 6.07 9.29 -0.50
CA LYS A 35 6.93 10.17 -1.30
C LYS A 35 6.28 11.48 -1.69
N LEU A 36 4.96 11.53 -1.82
CA LEU A 36 4.26 12.70 -2.39
C LEU A 36 4.58 13.99 -1.63
N LYS A 37 4.51 13.98 -0.29
CA LYS A 37 4.84 15.16 0.53
C LYS A 37 6.34 15.46 0.55
N THR A 38 7.18 14.42 0.55
CA THR A 38 8.65 14.57 0.58
C THR A 38 9.20 15.21 -0.70
N HIS A 39 8.52 14.99 -1.84
CA HIS A 39 8.91 15.55 -3.14
C HIS A 39 8.12 16.82 -3.51
N ASP A 40 7.31 17.36 -2.60
CA ASP A 40 6.60 18.63 -2.80
C ASP A 40 7.56 19.82 -2.55
N SER A 41 8.33 20.17 -3.57
CA SER A 41 9.32 21.27 -3.51
C SER A 41 8.71 22.64 -3.21
N GLU A 42 7.42 22.82 -3.51
CA GLU A 42 6.71 24.09 -3.30
C GLU A 42 5.97 24.14 -1.95
N SER A 43 5.98 23.04 -1.18
CA SER A 43 5.29 22.93 0.12
C SER A 43 3.80 23.34 0.04
N LEU A 44 3.14 22.96 -1.05
CA LEU A 44 1.72 23.22 -1.28
C LEU A 44 0.82 22.20 -0.57
N LEU A 45 1.34 21.03 -0.20
CA LEU A 45 0.61 19.94 0.44
C LEU A 45 0.76 20.01 1.97
N SER A 46 -0.36 20.21 2.65
CA SER A 46 -0.39 20.24 4.12
C SER A 46 -0.52 18.83 4.71
N VAL A 47 -1.38 17.99 4.12
CA VAL A 47 -1.68 16.64 4.61
C VAL A 47 -1.63 15.64 3.46
N VAL A 48 -0.96 14.51 3.71
CA VAL A 48 -1.06 13.29 2.90
C VAL A 48 -1.31 12.15 3.88
N THR A 49 -2.45 11.47 3.73
CA THR A 49 -2.82 10.36 4.62
C THR A 49 -2.18 9.04 4.19
N SER A 50 -2.10 8.08 5.10
CA SER A 50 -1.77 6.70 4.75
C SER A 50 -2.86 6.09 3.84
N PRO A 51 -2.52 5.13 2.97
CA PRO A 51 -3.51 4.47 2.12
C PRO A 51 -4.60 3.81 2.96
N LYS A 52 -5.85 4.16 2.69
CA LYS A 52 -7.02 3.49 3.27
C LYS A 52 -7.45 2.35 2.36
N TYR A 53 -7.55 1.16 2.95
CA TYR A 53 -8.00 -0.05 2.28
C TYR A 53 -9.52 -0.04 2.14
N ASP A 54 -9.99 -0.53 0.99
CA ASP A 54 -11.41 -0.77 0.78
C ASP A 54 -11.82 -2.08 1.45
N VAL A 55 -12.33 -1.93 2.68
CA VAL A 55 -12.80 -3.04 3.51
C VAL A 55 -14.27 -2.84 3.84
N THR A 56 -14.99 -3.94 3.92
CA THR A 56 -16.38 -3.95 4.37
C THR A 56 -16.47 -3.59 5.87
N PRO A 57 -17.66 -3.24 6.39
CA PRO A 57 -17.84 -2.95 7.82
C PRO A 57 -17.42 -4.10 8.75
N ASP A 58 -17.48 -5.35 8.27
CA ASP A 58 -17.00 -6.55 8.96
C ASP A 58 -15.49 -6.82 8.79
N GLY A 59 -14.74 -5.88 8.18
CA GLY A 59 -13.29 -5.92 8.05
C GLY A 59 -12.77 -6.85 6.95
N LYS A 60 -13.64 -7.36 6.08
CA LYS A 60 -13.22 -8.19 4.94
C LYS A 60 -12.73 -7.33 3.78
N PHE A 61 -11.84 -7.89 2.98
CA PHE A 61 -11.38 -7.28 1.74
C PHE A 61 -12.56 -7.09 0.79
N ALA A 62 -12.90 -5.85 0.47
CA ALA A 62 -14.00 -5.52 -0.44
C ALA A 62 -13.51 -5.41 -1.88
N SER A 63 -12.39 -4.70 -2.09
CA SER A 63 -11.77 -4.56 -3.41
C SER A 63 -10.28 -4.20 -3.32
N THR A 64 -9.61 -4.23 -4.48
CA THR A 64 -8.21 -3.82 -4.63
C THR A 64 -8.02 -2.31 -4.46
N LYS A 65 -9.10 -1.53 -4.33
CA LYS A 65 -9.07 -0.09 -4.19
C LYS A 65 -8.33 0.38 -2.94
N LYS A 66 -7.53 1.43 -3.13
CA LYS A 66 -6.82 2.17 -2.09
C LYS A 66 -7.11 3.65 -2.25
N THR A 67 -7.44 4.30 -1.14
CA THR A 67 -7.76 5.73 -1.12
C THR A 67 -6.75 6.50 -0.30
N ILE A 68 -6.17 7.55 -0.87
CA ILE A 68 -5.31 8.50 -0.17
C ILE A 68 -5.98 9.86 -0.21
N MET A 69 -6.25 10.43 0.96
CA MET A 69 -6.72 11.81 1.10
C MET A 69 -5.51 12.75 1.17
N VAL A 70 -5.59 13.82 0.39
CA VAL A 70 -4.57 14.87 0.31
C VAL A 70 -5.23 16.21 0.59
N GLN A 71 -4.56 17.09 1.34
CA GLN A 71 -5.01 18.46 1.58
C GLN A 71 -3.92 19.43 1.16
N ASP A 72 -4.31 20.51 0.47
CA ASP A 72 -3.39 21.61 0.20
C ASP A 72 -3.28 22.58 1.40
N ARG A 73 -2.33 23.52 1.34
CA ARG A 73 -2.12 24.54 2.38
C ARG A 73 -3.30 25.50 2.56
N TYR A 74 -4.24 25.51 1.62
CA TYR A 74 -5.47 26.32 1.68
C TYR A 74 -6.66 25.53 2.23
N GLY A 75 -6.44 24.27 2.65
CA GLY A 75 -7.45 23.42 3.27
C GLY A 75 -8.33 22.64 2.29
N LYS A 76 -8.14 22.80 0.98
CA LYS A 76 -8.93 22.06 -0.02
C LYS A 76 -8.45 20.61 -0.10
N GLN A 77 -9.42 19.70 -0.16
CA GLN A 77 -9.18 18.27 -0.11
C GLN A 77 -9.26 17.63 -1.50
N TYR A 78 -8.39 16.66 -1.73
CA TYR A 78 -8.29 15.85 -2.93
C TYR A 78 -8.25 14.38 -2.56
N ARG A 79 -8.64 13.53 -3.50
CA ARG A 79 -8.65 12.09 -3.35
C ARG A 79 -7.84 11.45 -4.47
N ILE A 80 -6.86 10.64 -4.10
CA ILE A 80 -6.14 9.77 -5.01
C ILE A 80 -6.68 8.35 -4.79
N THR A 81 -7.05 7.69 -5.88
CA THR A 81 -7.52 6.30 -5.88
C THR A 81 -6.57 5.45 -6.70
N VAL A 82 -6.19 4.29 -6.17
CA VAL A 82 -5.42 3.28 -6.88
C VAL A 82 -6.20 1.97 -6.84
N GLU A 83 -6.47 1.38 -7.99
CA GLU A 83 -7.18 0.10 -8.12
C GLU A 83 -6.65 -0.69 -9.32
N GLU A 84 -6.90 -1.99 -9.33
CA GLU A 84 -6.63 -2.85 -10.49
C GLU A 84 -7.82 -2.78 -11.46
N ALA A 85 -7.57 -2.75 -12.77
CA ALA A 85 -8.56 -2.60 -13.84
C ALA A 85 -8.71 -3.89 -14.68
#